data_AF-A0A3B8QB20-F1
#
_entry.id   AF-A0A3B8QB20-F1
#
_cell.length_a   1.000
_cell.length_b   1.000
_cell.length_c   1.000
_cell.angle_alpha   90.00
_cell.angle_beta   90.00
_cell.angle_gamma   90.00
#
_symmetry.space_group_name_H-M   'P 1'
#
loop_
_entity.id
_entity.type
_entity.pdbx_description
1 polymer ?
#
loop_
_entity_poly.entity_id
_entity_poly.type
_entity_poly.pdbx_seq_one_letter_code
_entity_poly.pdbx_strand_id
1 'polypeptide(L)'
;FPDTMAPGGIILPEFYNSLVTMHATFMVFFALMPLMAGVFGNLLIPLQIGADDMAFPRINMISFWIVPVAGFIMLASFFVEGGAAGAGWTSYAPLSASGEWTGVYMGQILWLISLIVLGFSSILGAVNYVSTVINMRAPGMTWFRIPLGTWSLFVTAWLLLLAIPILTGGLILLLFDQTLGTAFFRPEGSGEPLLWQHIFWFFGHPEVYILILPAMGFTS
;
A
#
# COMPACT_ATOMS: atom_id res chain seq x y z
N PHE A 1 -0.36 20.57 -20.31
CA PHE A 1 0.24 19.70 -19.28
C PHE A 1 1.56 19.06 -19.74
N PRO A 2 1.73 18.51 -20.96
CA PRO A 2 3.02 17.95 -21.38
C PRO A 2 4.11 19.03 -21.58
N ASP A 3 3.77 20.14 -22.23
CA ASP A 3 4.71 21.22 -22.55
C ASP A 3 5.24 21.96 -21.32
N THR A 4 4.52 21.89 -20.19
CA THR A 4 4.92 22.49 -18.90
C THR A 4 5.82 21.57 -18.08
N MET A 5 5.78 20.26 -18.30
CA MET A 5 6.49 19.26 -17.49
C MET A 5 7.87 18.89 -18.06
N ALA A 6 8.00 18.95 -19.39
CA ALA A 6 9.26 18.73 -20.09
C ALA A 6 9.50 19.78 -21.21
N PRO A 7 9.61 21.09 -20.86
CA PRO A 7 9.82 22.13 -21.84
C PRO A 7 11.14 21.90 -22.61
N GLY A 8 11.07 21.91 -23.93
CA GLY A 8 12.23 21.65 -24.79
C GLY A 8 12.81 20.23 -24.67
N GLY A 9 12.04 19.27 -24.13
CA GLY A 9 12.48 17.89 -23.91
C GLY A 9 13.33 17.70 -22.65
N ILE A 10 13.47 18.72 -21.80
CA ILE A 10 14.20 18.65 -20.53
C ILE A 10 13.19 18.45 -19.40
N ILE A 11 13.32 17.34 -18.68
CA ILE A 11 12.50 17.06 -17.50
C ILE A 11 12.90 18.02 -16.37
N LEU A 12 11.94 18.78 -15.84
CA LEU A 12 12.16 19.64 -14.69
C LEU A 12 12.31 18.83 -13.39
N PRO A 13 13.07 19.31 -12.39
CA PRO A 13 13.28 18.59 -11.13
C PRO A 13 11.99 18.17 -10.42
N GLU A 14 10.96 19.02 -10.44
CA GLU A 14 9.67 18.78 -9.80
C GLU A 14 8.96 17.62 -10.49
N PHE A 15 8.95 17.62 -11.83
CA PHE A 15 8.34 16.53 -12.60
C PHE A 15 9.12 15.22 -12.45
N TYR A 16 10.46 15.28 -12.41
CA TYR A 16 11.29 14.10 -12.12
C TYR A 16 10.95 13.49 -10.75
N ASN A 17 10.81 14.33 -9.71
CA ASN A 17 10.45 13.89 -8.37
C ASN A 17 9.06 13.24 -8.35
N SER A 18 8.07 13.81 -9.04
CA SER A 18 6.75 13.18 -9.19
C SER A 18 6.84 11.83 -9.90
N LEU A 19 7.59 11.72 -11.00
CA LEU A 19 7.75 10.45 -11.73
C LEU A 19 8.39 9.37 -10.86
N VAL A 20 9.46 9.68 -10.13
CA VAL A 20 10.14 8.72 -9.25
C VAL A 20 9.25 8.32 -8.08
N THR A 21 8.55 9.28 -7.47
CA THR A 21 7.59 9.04 -6.39
C THR A 21 6.50 8.07 -6.85
N MET A 22 5.86 8.39 -7.97
CA MET A 22 4.77 7.59 -8.51
C MET A 22 5.25 6.23 -9.02
N HIS A 23 6.42 6.14 -9.65
CA HIS A 23 7.00 4.86 -10.07
C HIS A 23 7.16 3.91 -8.87
N ALA A 24 7.83 4.36 -7.80
CA ALA A 24 8.03 3.53 -6.62
C ALA A 24 6.69 3.16 -5.95
N THR A 25 5.75 4.11 -5.83
CA THR A 25 4.41 3.83 -5.32
C THR A 25 3.68 2.78 -6.16
N PHE A 26 3.65 2.90 -7.49
CA PHE A 26 3.00 1.93 -8.36
C PHE A 26 3.66 0.56 -8.29
N MET A 27 4.98 0.50 -8.34
CA MET A 27 5.71 -0.78 -8.32
C MET A 27 5.46 -1.55 -7.03
N VAL A 28 5.48 -0.89 -5.87
CA VAL A 28 5.25 -1.55 -4.59
C VAL A 28 3.77 -1.90 -4.42
N PHE A 29 2.90 -0.89 -4.47
CA PHE A 29 1.51 -1.01 -4.01
C PHE A 29 0.53 -1.52 -5.07
N PHE A 30 0.81 -1.30 -6.35
CA PHE A 30 -0.11 -1.62 -7.45
C PHE A 30 0.41 -2.70 -8.40
N ALA A 31 1.70 -3.06 -8.33
CA ALA A 31 2.27 -4.15 -9.09
C ALA A 31 2.66 -5.33 -8.19
N LEU A 32 3.65 -5.17 -7.31
CA LEU A 32 4.21 -6.28 -6.54
C LEU A 32 3.23 -6.82 -5.50
N MET A 33 2.60 -5.97 -4.69
CA MET A 33 1.65 -6.43 -3.67
C MET A 33 0.44 -7.17 -4.30
N PRO A 34 -0.26 -6.61 -5.31
CA PRO A 34 -1.37 -7.31 -5.94
C PRO A 34 -0.95 -8.60 -6.64
N LEU A 35 0.26 -8.67 -7.21
CA LEU A 35 0.76 -9.90 -7.81
C LEU A 35 1.06 -10.97 -6.76
N MET A 36 1.88 -10.65 -5.75
CA MET A 36 2.38 -11.60 -4.76
C MET A 36 1.32 -11.98 -3.73
N ALA A 37 0.69 -11.00 -3.10
CA ALA A 37 -0.33 -11.25 -2.08
C ALA A 37 -1.71 -11.44 -2.72
N GLY A 38 -2.06 -10.69 -3.76
CA GLY A 38 -3.39 -10.78 -4.39
C GLY A 38 -3.57 -12.02 -5.26
N VAL A 39 -2.89 -12.08 -6.41
CA VAL A 39 -3.08 -13.13 -7.42
C VAL A 39 -2.67 -14.49 -6.88
N PHE A 40 -1.43 -14.63 -6.41
CA PHE A 40 -0.95 -15.92 -5.92
C PHE A 40 -1.62 -16.34 -4.60
N GLY A 41 -1.94 -15.39 -3.71
CA GLY A 41 -2.68 -15.69 -2.49
C GLY A 41 -4.03 -16.32 -2.78
N ASN A 42 -4.83 -15.68 -3.62
CA ASN A 42 -6.16 -16.15 -3.99
C ASN A 42 -6.16 -17.42 -4.83
N LEU A 43 -5.13 -17.62 -5.65
CA LEU A 43 -5.01 -18.81 -6.48
C LEU A 43 -4.51 -20.01 -5.66
N LEU A 44 -3.42 -19.84 -4.91
CA LEU A 44 -2.69 -20.96 -4.33
C LEU A 44 -3.27 -21.42 -3.00
N ILE A 45 -3.78 -20.52 -2.15
CA ILE A 45 -4.23 -20.89 -0.80
C ILE A 45 -5.32 -21.98 -0.86
N PRO A 46 -6.47 -21.80 -1.56
CA PRO A 46 -7.52 -22.82 -1.58
C PRO A 46 -7.03 -24.13 -2.21
N LEU A 47 -6.35 -24.03 -3.35
CA LEU A 47 -5.86 -25.19 -4.10
C LEU A 47 -4.86 -26.03 -3.30
N GLN A 48 -3.96 -25.39 -2.56
CA GLN A 48 -2.92 -26.08 -1.80
C GLN A 48 -3.43 -26.67 -0.48
N ILE A 49 -4.48 -26.10 0.11
CA ILE A 49 -5.07 -26.64 1.35
C ILE A 49 -6.26 -27.57 1.11
N GLY A 50 -6.70 -27.72 -0.14
CA GLY A 50 -7.85 -28.54 -0.52
C GLY A 50 -9.20 -27.93 -0.13
N ALA A 51 -9.31 -26.60 -0.17
CA ALA A 51 -10.56 -25.88 0.02
C ALA A 51 -11.20 -25.53 -1.34
N ASP A 52 -12.53 -25.56 -1.41
CA ASP A 52 -13.27 -25.21 -2.63
C ASP A 52 -13.20 -23.71 -2.97
N ASP A 53 -13.09 -22.86 -1.94
CA ASP A 53 -12.99 -21.40 -2.04
C ASP A 53 -12.38 -20.83 -0.76
N MET A 54 -12.20 -19.52 -0.70
CA MET A 54 -11.81 -18.77 0.49
C MET A 54 -12.95 -18.72 1.52
N ALA A 55 -12.61 -18.48 2.80
CA ALA A 55 -13.57 -18.42 3.90
C ALA A 55 -14.64 -17.33 3.72
N PHE A 56 -14.27 -16.21 3.12
CA PHE A 56 -15.16 -15.08 2.85
C PHE A 56 -15.10 -14.66 1.38
N PRO A 57 -15.74 -15.38 0.45
CA PRO A 57 -15.63 -15.13 -0.99
C PRO A 57 -16.06 -13.72 -1.41
N ARG A 58 -17.11 -13.18 -0.78
CA ARG A 58 -17.60 -11.82 -1.06
C ARG A 58 -16.63 -10.73 -0.59
N ILE A 59 -16.02 -10.92 0.59
CA ILE A 59 -14.99 -10.01 1.11
C ILE A 59 -13.77 -10.04 0.18
N ASN A 60 -13.43 -11.23 -0.33
CA ASN A 60 -12.36 -11.41 -1.30
C ASN A 60 -12.60 -10.66 -2.62
N MET A 61 -13.82 -10.74 -3.13
CA MET A 61 -14.21 -10.00 -4.34
C MET A 61 -14.15 -8.49 -4.10
N ILE A 62 -14.59 -8.02 -2.93
CA ILE A 62 -14.54 -6.60 -2.57
C ILE A 62 -13.09 -6.13 -2.46
N SER A 63 -12.20 -6.88 -1.81
CA SER A 63 -10.79 -6.50 -1.71
C SER A 63 -10.17 -6.33 -3.10
N PHE A 64 -10.44 -7.24 -4.03
CA PHE A 64 -10.00 -7.10 -5.43
C PHE A 64 -10.50 -5.80 -6.07
N TRP A 65 -11.80 -5.48 -5.99
CA TRP A 65 -12.38 -4.30 -6.65
C TRP A 65 -11.97 -2.96 -6.04
N ILE A 66 -11.53 -2.94 -4.77
CA ILE A 66 -10.97 -1.73 -4.15
C ILE A 66 -9.63 -1.34 -4.80
N VAL A 67 -8.82 -2.30 -5.26
CA VAL A 67 -7.50 -2.04 -5.86
C VAL A 67 -7.59 -1.14 -7.12
N PRO A 68 -8.42 -1.43 -8.15
CA PRO A 68 -8.52 -0.54 -9.30
C PRO A 68 -9.13 0.82 -8.93
N VAL A 69 -10.04 0.89 -7.95
CA VAL A 69 -10.56 2.18 -7.46
C VAL A 69 -9.44 3.03 -6.86
N ALA A 70 -8.62 2.45 -5.97
CA ALA A 70 -7.43 3.12 -5.46
C ALA A 70 -6.48 3.52 -6.59
N GLY A 71 -6.25 2.62 -7.56
CA GLY A 71 -5.39 2.90 -8.72
C GLY A 71 -5.89 4.08 -9.55
N PHE A 72 -7.19 4.22 -9.77
CA PHE A 72 -7.76 5.38 -10.47
C PHE A 72 -7.60 6.67 -9.67
N ILE A 73 -7.78 6.64 -8.33
CA ILE A 73 -7.51 7.79 -7.46
C ILE A 73 -6.03 8.19 -7.55
N MET A 74 -5.12 7.22 -7.52
CA MET A 74 -3.68 7.45 -7.66
C MET A 74 -3.33 8.05 -9.03
N LEU A 75 -3.90 7.53 -10.12
CA LEU A 75 -3.67 8.07 -11.47
C LEU A 75 -4.28 9.46 -11.65
N ALA A 76 -5.41 9.76 -11.01
CA ALA A 76 -6.04 11.08 -11.04
C ALA A 76 -5.09 12.17 -10.51
N SER A 77 -4.14 11.82 -9.62
CA SER A 77 -3.13 12.76 -9.11
C SER A 77 -2.26 13.39 -10.20
N PHE A 78 -2.11 12.77 -11.38
CA PHE A 78 -1.36 13.37 -12.50
C PHE A 78 -2.13 14.48 -13.22
N PHE A 79 -3.45 14.54 -13.07
CA PHE A 79 -4.34 15.40 -13.86
C PHE A 79 -4.87 16.61 -13.10
N VAL A 80 -4.37 16.84 -11.88
CA VAL A 80 -4.71 18.00 -11.05
C VAL A 80 -3.62 19.07 -11.13
N GLU A 81 -3.97 20.28 -10.69
CA GLU A 81 -3.02 21.39 -10.62
C GLU A 81 -1.82 21.05 -9.72
N GLY A 82 -0.62 21.43 -10.16
CA GLY A 82 0.65 21.07 -9.53
C GLY A 82 1.15 19.65 -9.87
N GLY A 83 0.28 18.77 -10.37
CA GLY A 83 0.63 17.38 -10.73
C GLY A 83 0.60 16.41 -9.55
N ALA A 84 1.25 15.25 -9.72
CA ALA A 84 1.24 14.17 -8.76
C ALA A 84 2.20 14.39 -7.58
N ALA A 85 2.02 13.63 -6.49
CA ALA A 85 2.89 13.66 -5.31
C ALA A 85 4.38 13.54 -5.70
N GLY A 86 5.22 14.40 -5.10
CA GLY A 86 6.64 14.53 -5.45
C GLY A 86 7.61 14.46 -4.27
N ALA A 87 7.14 14.06 -3.07
CA ALA A 87 7.96 14.02 -1.86
C ALA A 87 8.70 12.67 -1.64
N GLY A 88 8.88 11.89 -2.71
CA GLY A 88 9.33 10.50 -2.64
C GLY A 88 8.23 9.54 -2.18
N TRP A 89 8.39 8.24 -2.43
CA TRP A 89 7.39 7.22 -2.04
C TRP A 89 7.21 7.08 -0.52
N THR A 90 8.23 7.48 0.25
CA THR A 90 8.16 7.57 1.71
C THR A 90 7.41 8.80 2.19
N SER A 91 7.19 9.78 1.31
CA SER A 91 6.41 10.98 1.54
C SER A 91 6.78 11.64 2.88
N TYR A 92 8.07 11.89 3.12
CA TYR A 92 8.55 12.37 4.42
C TYR A 92 8.03 13.78 4.76
N ALA A 93 7.55 13.94 6.00
CA ALA A 93 7.36 15.23 6.62
C ALA A 93 8.73 15.88 6.96
N PRO A 94 8.84 17.22 7.00
CA PRO A 94 7.77 18.17 6.77
C PRO A 94 7.35 18.23 5.30
N LEU A 95 8.23 18.02 4.32
CA LEU A 95 7.96 18.25 2.89
C LEU A 95 6.56 17.81 2.40
N SER A 96 6.09 16.61 2.75
CA SER A 96 4.79 16.09 2.34
C SER A 96 3.56 16.61 3.10
N ALA A 97 3.74 17.33 4.20
CA ALA A 97 2.69 17.78 5.11
C ALA A 97 2.08 19.14 4.77
N SER A 98 2.66 19.88 3.82
CA SER A 98 2.06 21.09 3.27
C SER A 98 2.33 21.23 1.77
N GLY A 99 1.27 21.47 1.00
CA GLY A 99 1.39 21.81 -0.42
C GLY A 99 2.15 23.12 -0.68
N GLU A 100 2.30 23.99 0.33
CA GLU A 100 3.10 25.22 0.23
C GLU A 100 4.58 24.93 -0.04
N TRP A 101 5.09 23.77 0.41
CA TRP A 101 6.50 23.38 0.26
C TRP A 101 6.76 22.63 -1.04
N THR A 102 5.79 21.85 -1.51
CA THR A 102 5.92 21.02 -2.71
C THR A 102 5.36 21.69 -3.96
N GLY A 103 4.51 22.70 -3.82
CA GLY A 103 3.68 23.22 -4.92
C GLY A 103 2.57 22.25 -5.35
N VAL A 104 2.38 21.14 -4.62
CA VAL A 104 1.46 20.06 -4.96
C VAL A 104 0.47 19.86 -3.81
N TYR A 105 -0.76 20.35 -3.99
CA TYR A 105 -1.84 20.21 -3.01
C TYR A 105 -2.68 18.97 -3.31
N MET A 106 -3.49 19.03 -4.37
CA MET A 106 -4.48 17.98 -4.67
C MET A 106 -3.81 16.64 -5.03
N GLY A 107 -2.66 16.66 -5.70
CA GLY A 107 -1.93 15.43 -6.05
C GLY A 107 -1.47 14.65 -4.82
N GLN A 108 -0.99 15.34 -3.79
CA GLN A 108 -0.60 14.74 -2.51
C GLN A 108 -1.82 14.18 -1.77
N ILE A 109 -2.93 14.92 -1.74
CA ILE A 109 -4.19 14.47 -1.12
C ILE A 109 -4.72 13.20 -1.79
N LEU A 110 -4.74 13.15 -3.12
CA LEU A 110 -5.17 11.96 -3.87
C LEU A 110 -4.25 10.76 -3.63
N TRP A 111 -2.94 10.98 -3.54
CA TRP A 111 -1.97 9.94 -3.18
C TRP A 111 -2.27 9.34 -1.79
N LEU A 112 -2.53 10.19 -0.79
CA LEU A 112 -2.88 9.77 0.57
C LEU A 112 -4.20 8.99 0.60
N ILE A 113 -5.26 9.52 -0.01
CA ILE A 113 -6.57 8.87 -0.08
C ILE A 113 -6.46 7.52 -0.78
N SER A 114 -5.72 7.45 -1.89
CA SER A 114 -5.54 6.20 -2.62
C SER A 114 -4.87 5.12 -1.75
N LEU A 115 -3.81 5.45 -1.01
CA LEU A 115 -3.13 4.46 -0.16
C LEU A 115 -3.99 4.04 1.05
N ILE A 116 -4.78 4.96 1.61
CA ILE A 116 -5.76 4.63 2.66
C ILE A 116 -6.80 3.62 2.12
N VAL A 117 -7.37 3.91 0.94
CA VAL A 117 -8.34 3.01 0.27
C VAL A 117 -7.71 1.65 -0.03
N LEU A 118 -6.47 1.64 -0.51
CA LEU A 118 -5.73 0.40 -0.77
C LEU A 118 -5.45 -0.38 0.52
N GLY A 119 -5.15 0.29 1.64
CA GLY A 119 -4.96 -0.33 2.94
C GLY A 119 -6.19 -1.15 3.38
N PHE A 120 -7.40 -0.67 3.12
CA PHE A 120 -8.62 -1.43 3.37
C PHE A 120 -8.71 -2.70 2.52
N SER A 121 -8.32 -2.66 1.23
CA SER A 121 -8.24 -3.85 0.38
C SER A 121 -7.32 -4.91 0.99
N SER A 122 -6.11 -4.51 1.39
CA SER A 122 -5.11 -5.42 1.96
C SER A 122 -5.56 -6.04 3.28
N ILE A 123 -6.21 -5.29 4.16
CA ILE A 123 -6.74 -5.83 5.43
C ILE A 123 -7.85 -6.87 5.16
N LEU A 124 -8.79 -6.57 4.27
CA LEU A 124 -9.87 -7.50 3.93
C LEU A 124 -9.34 -8.81 3.34
N GLY A 125 -8.36 -8.72 2.43
CA GLY A 125 -7.68 -9.90 1.89
C GLY A 125 -6.96 -10.70 2.97
N ALA A 126 -6.18 -10.02 3.82
CA ALA A 126 -5.40 -10.68 4.87
C ALA A 126 -6.29 -11.40 5.92
N VAL A 127 -7.40 -10.80 6.37
CA VAL A 127 -8.36 -11.47 7.26
C VAL A 127 -8.91 -12.73 6.62
N ASN A 128 -9.26 -12.65 5.32
CA ASN A 128 -9.79 -13.78 4.58
C ASN A 128 -8.76 -14.91 4.47
N TYR A 129 -7.50 -14.59 4.19
CA TYR A 129 -6.42 -15.57 4.04
C TYR A 129 -6.15 -16.31 5.34
N VAL A 130 -6.02 -15.56 6.44
CA VAL A 130 -5.82 -16.12 7.78
C VAL A 130 -6.98 -17.06 8.14
N SER A 131 -8.22 -16.60 7.91
CA SER A 131 -9.42 -17.38 8.23
C SER A 131 -9.51 -18.67 7.39
N THR A 132 -9.16 -18.59 6.11
CA THR A 132 -9.17 -19.73 5.18
C THR A 132 -8.15 -20.77 5.60
N VAL A 133 -6.89 -20.37 5.81
CA VAL A 133 -5.82 -21.29 6.19
C VAL A 133 -6.09 -21.94 7.54
N ILE A 134 -6.66 -21.22 8.53
CA ILE A 134 -6.95 -21.80 9.86
C ILE A 134 -8.10 -22.82 9.81
N ASN A 135 -9.18 -22.50 9.09
CA ASN A 135 -10.46 -23.20 9.26
C ASN A 135 -10.82 -24.17 8.13
N MET A 136 -10.23 -24.04 6.94
CA MET A 136 -10.71 -24.73 5.73
C MET A 136 -9.74 -25.76 5.16
N ARG A 137 -8.70 -26.15 5.91
CA ARG A 137 -7.77 -27.19 5.45
C ARG A 137 -8.48 -28.54 5.32
N ALA A 138 -8.08 -29.30 4.30
CA ALA A 138 -8.58 -30.65 4.09
C ALA A 138 -8.36 -31.55 5.33
N PRO A 139 -9.28 -32.51 5.59
CA PRO A 139 -9.13 -33.45 6.71
C PRO A 139 -7.79 -34.18 6.67
N GLY A 140 -7.07 -34.19 7.81
CA GLY A 140 -5.75 -34.84 7.93
C GLY A 140 -4.55 -33.95 7.58
N MET A 141 -4.78 -32.71 7.11
CA MET A 141 -3.72 -31.71 6.95
C MET A 141 -3.43 -31.00 8.28
N THR A 142 -2.42 -31.49 8.98
CA THR A 142 -1.87 -30.82 10.16
C THR A 142 -1.01 -29.61 9.75
N TRP A 143 -0.72 -28.71 10.69
CA TRP A 143 0.07 -27.49 10.43
C TRP A 143 1.43 -27.76 9.76
N PHE A 144 2.15 -28.80 10.19
CA PHE A 144 3.44 -29.18 9.60
C PHE A 144 3.33 -29.91 8.26
N ARG A 145 2.11 -30.07 7.72
CA ARG A 145 1.86 -30.63 6.38
C ARG A 145 1.38 -29.58 5.37
N ILE A 146 1.20 -28.33 5.80
CA ILE A 146 0.85 -27.24 4.89
C ILE A 146 2.05 -26.96 3.97
N PRO A 147 1.84 -26.79 2.65
CA PRO A 147 2.93 -26.44 1.73
C PRO A 147 3.62 -25.12 2.09
N LEU A 148 4.92 -25.01 1.82
CA LEU A 148 5.71 -23.82 2.16
C LEU A 148 5.20 -22.54 1.46
N GLY A 149 4.69 -22.65 0.23
CA GLY A 149 4.00 -21.55 -0.45
C GLY A 149 2.82 -21.01 0.35
N THR A 150 1.92 -21.88 0.82
CA THR A 150 0.79 -21.47 1.68
C THR A 150 1.26 -20.93 3.04
N TRP A 151 2.28 -21.53 3.65
CA TRP A 151 2.87 -20.99 4.89
C TRP A 151 3.38 -19.56 4.72
N SER A 152 4.10 -19.30 3.63
CA SER A 152 4.64 -17.98 3.35
C SER A 152 3.54 -16.93 3.15
N LEU A 153 2.46 -17.29 2.43
CA LEU A 153 1.29 -16.45 2.23
C LEU A 153 0.50 -16.23 3.53
N PHE A 154 0.43 -17.25 4.40
CA PHE A 154 -0.20 -17.15 5.72
C PHE A 154 0.55 -16.19 6.65
N VAL A 155 1.89 -16.28 6.71
CA VAL A 155 2.71 -15.34 7.49
C VAL A 155 2.60 -13.92 6.91
N THR A 156 2.62 -13.81 5.59
CA THR A 156 2.43 -12.52 4.88
C THR A 156 1.10 -11.88 5.25
N ALA A 157 0.01 -12.64 5.33
CA ALA A 157 -1.29 -12.14 5.75
C ALA A 157 -1.28 -11.61 7.20
N TRP A 158 -0.59 -12.28 8.13
CA TRP A 158 -0.42 -11.75 9.49
C TRP A 158 0.38 -10.45 9.53
N LEU A 159 1.47 -10.35 8.77
CA LEU A 159 2.24 -9.10 8.68
C LEU A 159 1.38 -7.96 8.14
N LEU A 160 0.56 -8.20 7.11
CA LEU A 160 -0.38 -7.21 6.58
C LEU A 160 -1.37 -6.73 7.64
N LEU A 161 -1.97 -7.64 8.43
CA LEU A 161 -2.92 -7.27 9.49
C LEU A 161 -2.30 -6.41 10.59
N LEU A 162 -1.02 -6.62 10.89
CA LEU A 162 -0.32 -5.90 11.96
C LEU A 162 0.30 -4.58 11.48
N ALA A 163 0.77 -4.53 10.23
CA ALA A 163 1.53 -3.40 9.71
C ALA A 163 0.65 -2.34 9.03
N ILE A 164 -0.34 -2.75 8.23
CA ILE A 164 -1.17 -1.82 7.42
C ILE A 164 -1.97 -0.83 8.27
N PRO A 165 -2.58 -1.19 9.42
CA PRO A 165 -3.29 -0.22 10.25
C PRO A 165 -2.41 0.93 10.75
N ILE A 166 -1.12 0.65 11.02
CA ILE A 166 -0.17 1.67 11.48
C ILE A 166 0.13 2.67 10.38
N LEU A 167 0.41 2.20 9.15
CA LEU A 167 0.57 3.08 7.99
C LEU A 167 -0.71 3.89 7.72
N THR A 168 -1.87 3.22 7.73
CA THR A 168 -3.16 3.86 7.44
C THR A 168 -3.44 4.97 8.44
N GLY A 169 -3.15 4.75 9.73
CA GLY A 169 -3.21 5.79 10.76
C GLY A 169 -2.30 6.98 10.43
N GLY A 170 -1.03 6.73 10.11
CA GLY A 170 -0.10 7.78 9.68
C GLY A 170 -0.62 8.59 8.49
N LEU A 171 -1.07 7.90 7.43
CA LEU A 171 -1.62 8.52 6.22
C LEU A 171 -2.84 9.42 6.54
N ILE A 172 -3.72 9.00 7.43
CA ILE A 172 -4.89 9.79 7.87
C ILE A 172 -4.43 11.04 8.63
N LEU A 173 -3.46 10.92 9.54
CA LEU A 173 -2.91 12.08 10.27
C LEU A 173 -2.26 13.07 9.30
N LEU A 174 -1.54 12.59 8.29
CA LEU A 174 -0.90 13.44 7.27
C LEU A 174 -1.96 14.09 6.36
N LEU A 175 -3.04 13.37 6.06
CA LEU A 175 -4.19 13.91 5.35
C LEU A 175 -4.86 15.04 6.15
N PHE A 176 -4.98 14.90 7.48
CA PHE A 176 -5.51 15.95 8.34
C PHE A 176 -4.60 17.18 8.38
N ASP A 177 -3.27 16.99 8.40
CA ASP A 177 -2.32 18.11 8.33
C ASP A 177 -2.46 18.90 7.01
N GLN A 178 -2.79 18.19 5.91
CA GLN A 178 -3.02 18.77 4.58
C GLN A 178 -4.42 19.42 4.42
N THR A 179 -5.45 18.94 5.12
CA THR A 179 -6.85 19.29 4.80
C THR A 179 -7.64 19.94 5.93
N LEU A 180 -7.33 19.61 7.19
CA LEU A 180 -8.06 20.08 8.37
C LEU A 180 -7.26 21.08 9.22
N GLY A 181 -6.03 21.38 8.81
CA GLY A 181 -5.15 22.32 9.53
C GLY A 181 -4.62 21.78 10.85
N THR A 182 -4.57 20.45 11.00
CA THR A 182 -3.83 19.85 12.13
C THR A 182 -2.32 20.00 11.95
N ALA A 183 -1.57 19.68 13.00
CA ALA A 183 -0.11 19.75 12.98
C ALA A 183 0.51 18.55 13.71
N PHE A 184 0.22 17.34 13.26
CA PHE A 184 0.86 16.13 13.79
C PHE A 184 2.34 16.06 13.40
N PHE A 185 2.65 16.39 12.15
CA PHE A 185 3.99 16.28 11.56
C PHE A 185 4.59 17.63 11.14
N ARG A 186 3.84 18.73 11.31
CA ARG A 186 4.24 20.09 10.93
C ARG A 186 4.92 20.84 12.09
N PRO A 187 6.21 21.23 11.97
CA PRO A 187 6.92 21.94 13.03
C PRO A 187 6.27 23.27 13.42
N GLU A 188 5.61 23.96 12.49
CA GLU A 188 4.99 25.28 12.76
C GLU A 188 3.87 25.20 13.79
N GLY A 189 3.20 24.04 13.90
CA GLY A 189 2.14 23.78 14.87
C GLY A 189 2.59 22.92 16.05
N SER A 190 3.90 22.85 16.33
CA SER A 190 4.52 21.99 17.37
C SER A 190 4.43 20.48 17.07
N GLY A 191 4.18 20.08 15.82
CA GLY A 191 4.23 18.69 15.38
C GLY A 191 5.65 18.14 15.24
N GLU A 192 5.78 16.81 15.18
CA GLU A 192 7.07 16.11 15.15
C GLU A 192 7.26 15.38 13.80
N PRO A 193 8.08 15.90 12.86
CA PRO A 193 8.33 15.25 11.58
C PRO A 193 8.93 13.85 11.70
N LEU A 194 9.74 13.58 12.75
CA LEU A 194 10.34 12.24 12.93
C LEU A 194 9.30 11.18 13.29
N LEU A 195 8.16 11.58 13.88
CA LEU A 195 7.06 10.66 14.18
C LEU A 195 6.56 9.98 12.89
N TRP A 196 6.47 10.71 11.79
CA TRP A 196 6.10 10.15 10.49
C TRP A 196 7.07 9.04 10.08
N GLN A 197 8.38 9.25 10.25
CA GLN A 197 9.38 8.24 9.87
C GLN A 197 9.25 6.97 10.72
N HIS A 198 8.99 7.11 12.03
CA HIS A 198 8.76 5.97 12.90
C HIS A 198 7.51 5.18 12.49
N ILE A 199 6.40 5.86 12.22
CA ILE A 199 5.16 5.22 11.75
C ILE A 199 5.39 4.54 10.40
N PHE A 200 5.99 5.25 9.45
CA PHE A 200 6.24 4.74 8.11
C PHE A 200 7.13 3.51 8.14
N TRP A 201 8.24 3.52 8.90
CA TRP A 201 9.17 2.39 8.93
C TRP A 201 8.74 1.25 9.85
N PHE A 202 7.86 1.50 10.82
CA PHE A 202 7.16 0.42 11.51
C PHE A 202 6.37 -0.45 10.53
N PHE A 203 5.77 0.17 9.50
CA PHE A 203 5.16 -0.55 8.39
C PHE A 203 6.19 -1.00 7.34
N GLY A 204 7.11 -0.11 6.94
CA GLY A 204 7.92 -0.26 5.74
C GLY A 204 8.91 -1.42 5.82
N HIS A 205 9.41 -1.76 7.01
CA HIS A 205 10.27 -2.93 7.16
C HIS A 205 9.47 -4.25 7.09
N PRO A 206 8.33 -4.43 7.78
CA PRO A 206 7.40 -5.53 7.50
C PRO A 206 6.98 -5.63 6.03
N GLU A 207 6.74 -4.51 5.35
CA GLU A 207 6.31 -4.50 3.94
C GLU A 207 7.35 -5.16 3.02
N VAL A 208 8.64 -4.88 3.20
CA VAL A 208 9.65 -5.55 2.36
C VAL A 208 9.70 -7.07 2.61
N TYR A 209 9.32 -7.53 3.81
CA TYR A 209 9.13 -8.97 4.07
C TYR A 209 7.87 -9.54 3.42
N ILE A 210 6.76 -8.80 3.47
CA ILE A 210 5.50 -9.14 2.78
C ILE A 210 5.75 -9.36 1.27
N LEU A 211 6.66 -8.61 0.66
CA LEU A 211 7.00 -8.77 -0.76
C LEU A 211 7.87 -9.99 -1.05
N ILE A 212 8.83 -10.32 -0.17
CA ILE A 212 9.81 -11.40 -0.44
C ILE A 212 9.36 -12.77 0.05
N LEU A 213 8.58 -12.86 1.13
CA LEU A 213 8.16 -14.13 1.73
C LEU A 213 7.39 -15.03 0.74
N PRO A 214 6.39 -14.53 -0.01
CA PRO A 214 5.70 -15.34 -1.01
C PRO A 214 6.66 -15.90 -2.06
N ALA A 215 7.59 -15.07 -2.55
CA ALA A 215 8.59 -15.50 -3.53
C ALA A 215 9.47 -16.63 -2.98
N MET A 216 9.95 -16.52 -1.74
CA MET A 216 10.70 -17.59 -1.06
C MET A 216 9.87 -18.88 -0.95
N GLY A 217 8.59 -18.75 -0.57
CA GLY A 217 7.67 -19.88 -0.44
C GLY A 217 7.35 -20.56 -1.77
N PHE A 218 7.35 -19.84 -2.90
CA PHE A 218 7.11 -20.42 -4.23
C PHE A 218 8.33 -21.15 -4.78
N THR A 219 9.54 -20.73 -4.41
CA THR A 219 10.80 -21.37 -4.86
C THR A 219 11.25 -22.54 -4.00
N SER A 220 10.59 -22.78 -2.86
CA SER A 220 10.93 -23.84 -1.89
C SER A 220 10.17 -25.13 -2.19
#